data_AF-A0A947CNQ1-F1
#
_entry.id   AF-A0A947CNQ1-F1
#
_cell.length_a   1.000
_cell.length_b   1.000
_cell.length_c   1.000
_cell.angle_alpha   90.00
_cell.angle_beta   90.00
_cell.angle_gamma   90.00
#
_symmetry.space_group_name_H-M   'P 1'
#
loop_
_entity.id
_entity.type
_entity.pdbx_description
1 polymer ?
#
loop_
_entity_poly.entity_id
_entity_poly.type
_entity_poly.pdbx_seq_one_letter_code
_entity_poly.pdbx_strand_id
1 'polypeptide(L)'
;MKRLSQAILFSVLALGLACGGDDGGGVDEAPPLDPNGTPTNFVVASIDVPTSGSEADATGLDIDGDGNVDNQLGDIFATVGSLSPAIDLQGSVDTSVANGASIVLVTVQATSLSASTGAGLFFYLGDNPSNPPCSGPDDTICGGHLDGATSFDIAANSPTDALVTGNIAGGRFTGGPGSITLEVTVAEGTDPLRLNLIGARADVRVSESGLM
;
A
#
# COMPACT_ATOMS: atom_id res chain seq x y z
N MET A 1 11.11 13.25 5.93
CA MET A 1 10.09 12.29 5.50
C MET A 1 8.94 12.28 6.50
N LYS A 2 7.68 12.11 6.09
CA LYS A 2 6.54 12.14 7.04
C LYS A 2 6.17 10.71 7.43
N ARG A 3 5.83 10.48 8.71
CA ARG A 3 5.46 9.15 9.22
C ARG A 3 4.06 8.78 8.74
N LEU A 4 3.90 7.57 8.22
CA LEU A 4 2.61 7.02 7.86
C LEU A 4 2.07 6.18 9.02
N SER A 5 1.09 6.65 9.78
CA SER A 5 0.62 5.88 10.95
C SER A 5 -0.22 4.65 10.61
N GLN A 6 -0.72 4.54 9.37
CA GLN A 6 -1.46 3.38 8.83
C GLN A 6 -1.26 3.30 7.31
N ALA A 7 -0.79 2.17 6.76
CA ALA A 7 -0.80 1.95 5.31
C ALA A 7 -2.12 1.37 4.82
N ILE A 8 -2.80 2.22 4.04
CA ILE A 8 -3.59 1.93 2.83
C ILE A 8 -3.81 0.45 2.57
N LEU A 9 -5.06 0.03 2.71
CA LEU A 9 -5.48 -1.28 2.29
C LEU A 9 -5.68 -1.33 0.78
N PHE A 10 -5.09 -2.35 0.16
CA PHE A 10 -5.29 -2.65 -1.24
C PHE A 10 -6.34 -3.74 -1.34
N SER A 11 -7.55 -3.36 -1.75
CA SER A 11 -8.44 -4.34 -2.36
C SER A 11 -7.90 -4.64 -3.76
N VAL A 12 -7.67 -5.92 -4.02
CA VAL A 12 -7.12 -6.42 -5.28
C VAL A 12 -8.09 -7.46 -5.80
N LEU A 13 -8.82 -7.08 -6.83
CA LEU A 13 -9.63 -8.01 -7.59
C LEU A 13 -8.74 -8.65 -8.66
N ALA A 14 -8.45 -9.94 -8.52
CA ALA A 14 -7.87 -10.72 -9.60
C ALA A 14 -8.96 -10.90 -10.68
N LEU A 15 -9.11 -9.91 -11.56
CA LEU A 15 -10.01 -9.99 -12.71
C LEU A 15 -9.53 -11.11 -13.63
N GLY A 16 -10.13 -12.30 -13.48
CA GLY A 16 -10.13 -13.30 -14.53
C GLY A 16 -10.74 -12.67 -15.78
N LEU A 17 -9.99 -12.67 -16.88
CA LEU A 17 -10.41 -12.16 -18.19
C LEU A 17 -11.74 -12.78 -18.65
N ALA A 18 -12.86 -12.16 -18.27
CA ALA A 18 -14.17 -12.38 -18.88
C ALA A 18 -14.20 -11.56 -20.18
N CYS A 19 -13.73 -12.17 -21.27
CA CYS A 19 -13.91 -11.64 -22.61
C CYS A 19 -15.38 -11.81 -23.02
N GLY A 20 -16.19 -10.76 -22.92
CA GLY A 20 -17.58 -10.81 -23.41
C GLY A 20 -18.34 -9.48 -23.32
N GLY A 21 -18.74 -8.96 -24.48
CA GLY A 21 -19.84 -7.99 -24.60
C GLY A 21 -19.43 -6.57 -24.99
N ASP A 22 -19.37 -6.33 -26.30
CA ASP A 22 -19.21 -5.02 -26.94
C ASP A 22 -20.49 -4.17 -26.77
N ASP A 23 -20.56 -3.36 -25.72
CA ASP A 23 -21.60 -2.33 -25.56
C ASP A 23 -20.95 -1.00 -25.15
N GLY A 24 -20.14 -0.40 -26.03
CA GLY A 24 -19.96 1.05 -26.23
C GLY A 24 -19.88 2.04 -25.05
N GLY A 25 -19.68 1.59 -23.82
CA GLY A 25 -19.49 2.41 -22.63
C GLY A 25 -18.05 2.86 -22.62
N GLY A 26 -17.84 4.18 -22.69
CA GLY A 26 -16.50 4.76 -22.58
C GLY A 26 -15.83 4.19 -21.34
N VAL A 27 -14.74 3.45 -21.53
CA VAL A 27 -13.89 3.04 -20.42
C VAL A 27 -13.53 4.33 -19.69
N ASP A 28 -13.83 4.40 -18.40
CA ASP A 28 -13.43 5.51 -17.54
C ASP A 28 -11.90 5.52 -17.50
N GLU A 29 -11.29 6.18 -18.48
CA GLU A 29 -9.85 6.39 -18.49
C GLU A 29 -9.50 7.14 -17.21
N ALA A 30 -8.56 6.57 -16.45
CA ALA A 30 -8.09 7.21 -15.24
C ALA A 30 -7.60 8.63 -15.60
N PRO A 31 -7.92 9.64 -14.77
CA PRO A 31 -7.57 11.02 -15.08
C PRO A 31 -6.06 11.11 -15.34
N PRO A 32 -5.64 11.87 -16.37
CA PRO A 32 -4.22 12.03 -16.64
C PRO A 32 -3.55 12.66 -15.42
N LEU A 33 -2.36 12.14 -15.07
CA LEU A 33 -1.55 12.70 -14.00
C LEU A 33 -1.22 14.18 -14.30
N ASP A 34 -1.43 15.06 -13.33
CA ASP A 34 -1.06 16.48 -13.48
C ASP A 34 0.47 16.60 -13.46
N PRO A 35 1.09 17.04 -14.58
CA PRO A 35 2.55 17.18 -14.65
C PRO A 35 3.08 18.28 -13.73
N ASN A 36 2.23 19.18 -13.22
CA ASN A 36 2.62 20.23 -12.27
C ASN A 36 2.47 19.82 -10.80
N GLY A 37 2.01 18.59 -10.54
CA GLY A 37 1.89 18.08 -9.18
C GLY A 37 3.24 18.06 -8.46
N THR A 38 3.28 18.54 -7.22
CA THR A 38 4.48 18.47 -6.38
C THR A 38 4.52 17.11 -5.67
N PRO A 39 5.62 16.34 -5.75
CA PRO A 39 5.73 15.07 -5.04
C PRO A 39 5.88 15.29 -3.53
N THR A 40 5.10 14.54 -2.75
CA THR A 40 5.23 14.43 -1.29
C THR A 40 5.55 12.98 -0.94
N ASN A 41 6.67 12.77 -0.26
CA ASN A 41 7.21 11.43 0.02
C ASN A 41 6.93 10.98 1.45
N PHE A 42 6.52 9.72 1.58
CA PHE A 42 6.18 9.03 2.81
C PHE A 42 6.90 7.68 2.87
N VAL A 43 7.07 7.18 4.08
CA VAL A 43 7.47 5.79 4.34
C VAL A 43 6.35 5.13 5.13
N VAL A 44 6.00 3.90 4.75
CA VAL A 44 5.01 3.07 5.44
C VAL A 44 5.54 2.67 6.82
N ALA A 45 4.82 3.00 7.90
CA ALA A 45 5.23 2.64 9.26
C ALA A 45 4.48 1.41 9.82
N SER A 46 3.37 1.01 9.20
CA SER A 46 2.61 -0.19 9.54
C SER A 46 1.83 -0.68 8.33
N ILE A 47 1.59 -1.99 8.25
CA ILE A 47 0.75 -2.63 7.24
C ILE A 47 -0.21 -3.53 8.00
N ASP A 48 -1.51 -3.25 7.89
CA ASP A 48 -2.53 -4.06 8.53
C ASP A 48 -2.91 -5.21 7.59
N VAL A 49 -2.75 -6.45 8.06
CA VAL A 49 -3.11 -7.66 7.34
C VAL A 49 -4.35 -8.27 7.98
N PRO A 50 -5.48 -8.37 7.25
CA PRO A 50 -6.69 -8.99 7.79
C PRO A 50 -6.43 -10.43 8.27
N THR A 51 -6.77 -10.70 9.52
CA THR A 51 -6.65 -12.03 10.15
C THR A 51 -7.99 -12.74 10.32
N SER A 52 -9.10 -12.05 9.97
CA SER A 52 -10.45 -12.60 9.97
C SER A 52 -11.25 -12.08 8.76
N GLY A 53 -12.30 -12.81 8.36
CA GLY A 53 -13.19 -12.37 7.29
C GLY A 53 -13.85 -11.02 7.59
N SER A 54 -14.22 -10.77 8.84
CA SER A 54 -14.76 -9.46 9.25
C SER A 54 -13.76 -8.32 9.12
N GLU A 55 -12.47 -8.57 9.35
CA GLU A 55 -11.42 -7.57 9.11
C GLU A 55 -11.19 -7.36 7.61
N ALA A 56 -11.28 -8.42 6.81
CA ALA A 56 -11.18 -8.33 5.36
C ALA A 56 -12.33 -7.48 4.79
N ASP A 57 -13.56 -7.71 5.24
CA ASP A 57 -14.75 -6.91 4.89
C ASP A 57 -14.62 -5.45 5.37
N ALA A 58 -14.09 -5.22 6.57
CA ALA A 58 -13.95 -3.87 7.13
C ALA A 58 -12.96 -2.99 6.37
N THR A 59 -12.07 -3.62 5.59
CA THR A 59 -10.94 -2.96 4.95
C THR A 59 -10.97 -3.04 3.42
N GLY A 60 -11.86 -3.84 2.83
CA GLY A 60 -12.02 -3.94 1.39
C GLY A 60 -12.74 -2.73 0.75
N LEU A 61 -12.86 -2.79 -0.57
CA LEU A 61 -13.57 -1.80 -1.39
C LEU A 61 -14.58 -2.52 -2.28
N ASP A 62 -15.74 -1.92 -2.53
CA ASP A 62 -16.66 -2.35 -3.58
C ASP A 62 -16.08 -1.90 -4.95
N ILE A 63 -15.38 -2.82 -5.62
CA ILE A 63 -14.59 -2.52 -6.82
C ILE A 63 -15.44 -2.50 -8.09
N ASP A 64 -16.50 -3.31 -8.13
CA ASP A 64 -17.37 -3.50 -9.29
C ASP A 64 -18.75 -2.83 -9.16
N GLY A 65 -19.05 -2.25 -7.99
CA GLY A 65 -20.27 -1.50 -7.73
C GLY A 65 -21.49 -2.38 -7.48
N ASP A 66 -21.29 -3.65 -7.10
CA ASP A 66 -22.38 -4.59 -6.84
C ASP A 66 -22.95 -4.47 -5.40
N GLY A 67 -22.33 -3.63 -4.55
CA GLY A 67 -22.70 -3.41 -3.17
C GLY A 67 -22.06 -4.38 -2.17
N ASN A 68 -21.25 -5.32 -2.64
CA ASN A 68 -20.42 -6.19 -1.81
C ASN A 68 -19.00 -5.60 -1.68
N VAL A 69 -18.32 -5.93 -0.59
CA VAL A 69 -16.94 -5.52 -0.39
C VAL A 69 -16.01 -6.56 -1.01
N ASP A 70 -15.10 -6.14 -1.88
CA ASP A 70 -14.04 -6.98 -2.40
C ASP A 70 -12.81 -6.89 -1.51
N ASN A 71 -12.34 -8.01 -0.97
CA ASN A 71 -11.02 -8.14 -0.36
C ASN A 71 -10.47 -9.57 -0.42
N GLN A 72 -10.37 -10.12 -1.62
CA GLN A 72 -9.95 -11.51 -1.82
C GLN A 72 -8.57 -11.81 -1.23
N LEU A 73 -7.65 -10.85 -1.24
CA LEU A 73 -6.35 -11.00 -0.61
C LEU A 73 -6.47 -11.08 0.92
N GLY A 74 -7.28 -10.20 1.52
CA GLY A 74 -7.62 -10.27 2.95
C GLY A 74 -8.25 -11.60 3.34
N ASP A 75 -9.16 -12.14 2.54
CA ASP A 75 -9.77 -13.46 2.79
C ASP A 75 -8.76 -14.60 2.76
N ILE A 76 -7.76 -14.53 1.88
CA ILE A 76 -6.65 -15.49 1.85
C ILE A 76 -5.85 -15.41 3.15
N PHE A 77 -5.50 -14.20 3.61
CA PHE A 77 -4.77 -14.02 4.86
C PHE A 77 -5.59 -14.49 6.08
N ALA A 78 -6.88 -14.17 6.13
CA ALA A 78 -7.79 -14.64 7.15
C ALA A 78 -7.88 -16.17 7.18
N THR A 79 -7.93 -16.80 6.00
CA THR A 79 -7.93 -18.26 5.88
C THR A 79 -6.62 -18.85 6.41
N VAL A 80 -5.46 -18.30 6.04
CA VAL A 80 -4.15 -18.76 6.53
C VAL A 80 -4.06 -18.63 8.05
N GLY A 81 -4.48 -17.49 8.61
CA GLY A 81 -4.52 -17.27 10.06
C GLY A 81 -5.43 -18.28 10.78
N SER A 82 -6.58 -18.61 10.19
CA SER A 82 -7.51 -19.59 10.76
C SER A 82 -6.98 -21.04 10.72
N LEU A 83 -6.27 -21.41 9.65
CA LEU A 83 -5.74 -22.76 9.45
C LEU A 83 -4.44 -22.98 10.25
N SER A 84 -3.71 -21.91 10.54
CA SER A 84 -2.46 -21.98 11.28
C SER A 84 -2.41 -20.92 12.38
N PRO A 85 -3.12 -21.13 13.51
CA PRO A 85 -3.15 -20.18 14.63
C PRO A 85 -1.77 -19.93 15.28
N ALA A 86 -0.78 -20.78 14.98
CA ALA A 86 0.59 -20.60 15.42
C ALA A 86 1.38 -19.59 14.56
N ILE A 87 0.86 -19.20 13.39
CA ILE A 87 1.46 -18.17 12.54
C ILE A 87 0.86 -16.83 12.95
N ASP A 88 1.68 -16.00 13.58
CA ASP A 88 1.37 -14.60 13.83
C ASP A 88 1.72 -13.77 12.58
N LEU A 89 0.77 -13.69 11.64
CA LEU A 89 0.95 -12.93 10.39
C LEU A 89 1.17 -11.44 10.67
N GLN A 90 0.32 -10.83 11.48
CA GLN A 90 0.43 -9.40 11.79
C GLN A 90 1.74 -9.10 12.53
N GLY A 91 2.09 -9.90 13.54
CA GLY A 91 3.36 -9.73 14.25
C GLY A 91 4.59 -9.91 13.36
N SER A 92 4.52 -10.82 12.38
CA SER A 92 5.61 -11.02 11.39
C SER A 92 5.76 -9.81 10.47
N VAL A 93 4.65 -9.22 10.03
CA VAL A 93 4.65 -8.01 9.21
C VAL A 93 5.13 -6.79 10.01
N ASP A 94 4.63 -6.61 11.22
CA ASP A 94 5.04 -5.53 12.12
C ASP A 94 6.54 -5.59 12.42
N THR A 95 7.05 -6.78 12.74
CA THR A 95 8.48 -7.01 12.97
C THR A 95 9.30 -6.72 11.71
N SER A 96 8.81 -7.15 10.55
CA SER A 96 9.47 -6.90 9.26
C SER A 96 9.57 -5.40 8.94
N VAL A 97 8.50 -4.64 9.17
CA VAL A 97 8.50 -3.18 8.97
C VAL A 97 9.41 -2.53 10.01
N ALA A 98 9.29 -2.85 11.30
CA ALA A 98 10.10 -2.25 12.37
C ALA A 98 11.60 -2.50 12.17
N ASN A 99 11.99 -3.70 11.72
CA ASN A 99 13.39 -4.06 11.46
C ASN A 99 13.91 -3.57 10.10
N GLY A 100 13.06 -2.93 9.29
CA GLY A 100 13.42 -2.46 7.95
C GLY A 100 13.69 -3.59 6.94
N ALA A 101 13.19 -4.81 7.21
CA ALA A 101 13.22 -5.91 6.25
C ALA A 101 12.20 -5.70 5.13
N SER A 102 11.12 -4.96 5.39
CA SER A 102 10.20 -4.43 4.38
C SER A 102 10.16 -2.91 4.52
N ILE A 103 10.58 -2.20 3.47
CA ILE A 103 10.54 -0.74 3.40
C ILE A 103 9.69 -0.38 2.19
N VAL A 104 8.49 0.13 2.42
CA VAL A 104 7.63 0.64 1.34
C VAL A 104 7.63 2.17 1.38
N LEU A 105 8.00 2.76 0.26
CA LEU A 105 7.99 4.20 0.05
C LEU A 105 6.76 4.56 -0.78
N VAL A 106 6.09 5.63 -0.41
CA VAL A 106 4.90 6.12 -1.11
C VAL A 106 5.10 7.58 -1.49
N THR A 107 4.86 7.92 -2.75
CA THR A 107 4.89 9.30 -3.22
C THR A 107 3.50 9.70 -3.69
N VAL A 108 2.97 10.78 -3.11
CA VAL A 108 1.78 11.46 -3.64
C VAL A 108 2.23 12.61 -4.51
N GLN A 109 1.93 12.55 -5.81
CA GLN A 109 2.10 13.67 -6.73
C GLN A 109 0.75 14.36 -6.95
N ALA A 110 0.60 15.59 -6.46
CA ALA A 110 -0.62 16.37 -6.61
C ALA A 110 -0.33 17.87 -6.57
N THR A 111 -1.21 18.67 -7.18
CA THR A 111 -1.16 20.14 -7.06
C THR A 111 -1.57 20.65 -5.69
N SER A 112 -2.44 19.90 -4.99
CA SER A 112 -2.80 20.14 -3.60
C SER A 112 -3.24 18.83 -2.93
N LEU A 113 -2.81 18.64 -1.68
CA LEU A 113 -3.21 17.48 -0.86
C LEU A 113 -4.63 17.61 -0.32
N SER A 114 -5.33 18.74 -0.52
CA SER A 114 -6.74 18.91 -0.13
C SER A 114 -7.71 18.77 -1.30
N ALA A 115 -7.29 19.12 -2.52
CA ALA A 115 -8.09 19.01 -3.73
C ALA A 115 -7.21 18.99 -4.99
N SER A 116 -7.29 17.95 -5.82
CA SER A 116 -6.53 17.82 -7.07
C SER A 116 -7.24 16.89 -8.05
N THR A 117 -7.38 17.31 -9.31
CA THR A 117 -7.94 16.50 -10.40
C THR A 117 -6.79 15.96 -11.25
N GLY A 118 -6.36 14.72 -11.03
CA GLY A 118 -5.14 14.16 -11.64
C GLY A 118 -3.97 13.99 -10.67
N ALA A 119 -4.23 13.39 -9.50
CA ALA A 119 -3.20 13.00 -8.56
C ALA A 119 -2.64 11.60 -8.88
N GLY A 120 -1.37 11.37 -8.54
CA GLY A 120 -0.71 10.08 -8.64
C GLY A 120 -0.24 9.59 -7.28
N LEU A 121 -0.43 8.30 -7.04
CA LEU A 121 0.10 7.58 -5.88
C LEU A 121 1.08 6.53 -6.39
N PHE A 122 2.37 6.76 -6.14
CA PHE A 122 3.45 5.88 -6.56
C PHE A 122 3.95 5.05 -5.39
N PHE A 123 4.27 3.79 -5.66
CA PHE A 123 4.81 2.85 -4.69
C PHE A 123 6.21 2.41 -5.10
N TYR A 124 7.13 2.42 -4.14
CA TYR A 124 8.48 1.94 -4.34
C TYR A 124 8.90 1.04 -3.19
N LEU A 125 9.79 0.11 -3.49
CA LEU A 125 10.54 -0.61 -2.47
C LEU A 125 11.75 0.24 -2.10
N GLY A 126 11.99 0.42 -0.81
CA GLY A 126 13.08 1.20 -0.27
C GLY A 126 14.26 0.33 0.15
N ASP A 127 15.44 0.94 0.25
CA ASP A 127 16.67 0.33 0.77
C ASP A 127 17.53 1.39 1.48
N ASN A 128 18.59 0.96 2.15
CA ASN A 128 19.64 1.80 2.75
C ASN A 128 19.11 3.03 3.52
N PRO A 129 18.30 2.85 4.58
CA PRO A 129 17.84 3.97 5.37
C PRO A 129 19.03 4.69 6.02
N SER A 130 19.05 6.02 5.96
CA SER A 130 20.14 6.84 6.52
C SER A 130 20.31 6.68 8.03
N ASN A 131 19.20 6.36 8.71
CA ASN A 131 19.17 5.94 10.11
C ASN A 131 18.87 4.44 10.12
N PRO A 132 19.67 3.61 10.82
CA PRO A 132 19.43 2.18 10.85
C PRO A 132 18.06 1.86 11.51
N PRO A 133 17.40 0.76 11.12
CA PRO A 133 16.15 0.35 11.74
C PRO A 133 16.27 0.06 13.24
N CYS A 134 17.38 -0.54 13.67
CA CYS A 134 17.67 -0.89 15.06
C CYS A 134 19.03 -0.32 15.48
N SER A 135 19.20 0.03 16.76
CA SER A 135 20.44 0.59 17.32
C SER A 135 21.55 -0.45 17.53
N GLY A 136 21.23 -1.73 17.38
CA GLY A 136 22.13 -2.87 17.56
C GLY A 136 21.37 -4.19 17.66
N PRO A 137 22.07 -5.32 17.83
CA PRO A 137 21.45 -6.65 17.88
C PRO A 137 20.61 -6.91 19.15
N ASP A 138 20.85 -6.17 20.23
CA ASP A 138 20.09 -6.26 21.48
C ASP A 138 18.94 -5.24 21.56
N ASP A 139 18.72 -4.46 20.49
CA ASP A 139 17.64 -3.48 20.45
C ASP A 139 16.30 -4.19 20.28
N THR A 140 15.44 -4.06 21.29
CA THR A 140 14.09 -4.61 21.28
C THR A 140 13.05 -3.61 20.80
N ILE A 141 13.47 -2.36 20.52
CA ILE A 141 12.63 -1.26 20.06
C ILE A 141 13.22 -0.74 18.74
N CYS A 142 13.06 -1.54 17.69
CA CYS A 142 13.41 -1.14 16.34
C CYS A 142 12.41 -0.09 15.78
N GLY A 143 12.68 0.38 14.56
CA GLY A 143 11.89 1.41 13.88
C GLY A 143 12.56 2.78 13.80
N GLY A 144 13.85 2.91 14.12
CA GLY A 144 14.58 4.19 14.04
C GLY A 144 14.57 4.83 12.63
N HIS A 145 14.48 3.99 11.60
CA HIS A 145 14.32 4.45 10.21
C HIS A 145 12.96 5.16 9.97
N LEU A 146 11.95 4.91 10.80
CA LEU A 146 10.62 5.52 10.70
C LEU A 146 10.54 6.88 11.39
N ASP A 147 11.65 7.45 11.88
CA ASP A 147 11.59 8.66 12.71
C ASP A 147 11.26 9.98 11.98
N GLY A 148 11.02 9.92 10.67
CA GLY A 148 10.64 11.07 9.84
C GLY A 148 11.81 11.99 9.44
N ALA A 149 13.00 11.81 10.02
CA ALA A 149 14.22 12.48 9.54
C ALA A 149 14.99 11.64 8.50
N THR A 150 14.66 10.37 8.37
CA THR A 150 15.39 9.39 7.55
C THR A 150 15.20 9.63 6.05
N SER A 151 16.26 9.43 5.28
CA SER A 151 16.21 9.26 3.82
C SER A 151 16.44 7.80 3.44
N PHE A 152 15.93 7.39 2.29
CA PHE A 152 16.01 6.02 1.78
C PHE A 152 16.44 6.07 0.32
N ASP A 153 17.12 5.02 -0.14
CA ASP A 153 17.27 4.74 -1.55
C ASP A 153 16.03 4.02 -2.08
N ILE A 154 15.74 4.15 -3.37
CA ILE A 154 14.82 3.22 -4.04
C ILE A 154 15.61 1.95 -4.34
N ALA A 155 15.09 0.81 -3.89
CA ALA A 155 15.73 -0.48 -4.11
C ALA A 155 15.89 -0.75 -5.61
N ALA A 156 17.03 -1.33 -6.02
CA ALA A 156 17.34 -1.57 -7.44
C ALA A 156 16.34 -2.50 -8.15
N ASN A 157 15.60 -3.30 -7.39
CA ASN A 157 14.56 -4.22 -7.86
C ASN A 157 13.13 -3.69 -7.64
N SER A 158 12.98 -2.42 -7.26
CA SER A 158 11.67 -1.76 -7.17
C SER A 158 11.07 -1.62 -8.57
N PRO A 159 9.77 -1.91 -8.76
CA PRO A 159 9.06 -1.53 -9.98
C PRO A 159 9.11 -0.01 -10.17
N THR A 160 9.15 0.42 -11.43
CA THR A 160 9.15 1.84 -11.81
C THR A 160 7.79 2.33 -12.32
N ASP A 161 6.86 1.41 -12.51
CA ASP A 161 5.51 1.61 -13.05
C ASP A 161 4.41 1.34 -12.02
N ALA A 162 4.77 1.17 -10.74
CA ALA A 162 3.81 0.98 -9.64
C ALA A 162 3.09 2.29 -9.30
N LEU A 163 2.05 2.60 -10.08
CA LEU A 163 1.29 3.85 -10.06
C LEU A 163 -0.21 3.56 -9.99
N VAL A 164 -0.89 4.31 -9.10
CA VAL A 164 -2.34 4.48 -9.07
C VAL A 164 -2.66 5.94 -9.35
N THR A 165 -3.41 6.24 -10.41
CA THR A 165 -3.88 7.60 -10.71
C THR A 165 -5.31 7.80 -10.20
N GLY A 166 -5.65 9.04 -9.85
CA GLY A 166 -6.94 9.35 -9.25
C GLY A 166 -7.14 10.84 -8.99
N ASN A 167 -8.06 11.14 -8.07
CA ASN A 167 -8.38 12.49 -7.65
C ASN A 167 -8.25 12.63 -6.14
N ILE A 168 -7.89 13.82 -5.68
CA ILE A 168 -7.98 14.20 -4.27
C ILE A 168 -9.17 15.13 -4.10
N ALA A 169 -10.09 14.81 -3.19
CA ALA A 169 -11.20 15.69 -2.81
C ALA A 169 -11.37 15.70 -1.29
N GLY A 170 -11.31 16.89 -0.68
CA GLY A 170 -11.43 17.04 0.78
C GLY A 170 -10.32 16.32 1.55
N GLY A 171 -9.13 16.21 0.96
CA GLY A 171 -8.01 15.45 1.54
C GLY A 171 -8.17 13.94 1.47
N ARG A 172 -9.04 13.43 0.59
CA ARG A 172 -9.18 11.99 0.32
C ARG A 172 -8.79 11.71 -1.13
N PHE A 173 -7.77 10.89 -1.33
CA PHE A 173 -7.41 10.33 -2.61
C PHE A 173 -8.29 9.12 -2.90
N THR A 174 -8.85 9.06 -4.10
CA THR A 174 -9.52 7.89 -4.63
C THR A 174 -9.02 7.66 -6.06
N GLY A 175 -8.53 6.46 -6.35
CA GLY A 175 -7.91 6.16 -7.64
C GLY A 175 -7.82 4.67 -7.98
N GLY A 176 -7.35 4.42 -9.20
CA GLY A 176 -7.21 3.09 -9.80
C GLY A 176 -8.18 2.84 -10.96
N PRO A 177 -8.07 1.68 -11.63
CA PRO A 177 -7.12 0.59 -11.34
C PRO A 177 -5.66 0.95 -11.64
N GLY A 178 -4.72 0.34 -10.90
CA GLY A 178 -3.28 0.44 -11.12
C GLY A 178 -2.54 -0.87 -10.81
N SER A 179 -1.22 -0.83 -10.87
CA SER A 179 -0.35 -1.96 -10.48
C SER A 179 0.49 -1.56 -9.28
N ILE A 180 0.61 -2.45 -8.30
CA ILE A 180 1.38 -2.20 -7.08
C ILE A 180 2.16 -3.45 -6.72
N THR A 181 3.39 -3.28 -6.24
CA THR A 181 4.15 -4.38 -5.64
C THR A 181 4.31 -4.13 -4.15
N LEU A 182 3.95 -5.11 -3.34
CA LEU A 182 4.14 -5.12 -1.90
C LEU A 182 5.10 -6.23 -1.50
N GLU A 183 5.77 -6.05 -0.37
CA GLU A 183 6.60 -7.07 0.27
C GLU A 183 6.05 -7.38 1.66
N VAL A 184 5.55 -8.60 1.83
CA VAL A 184 4.86 -9.05 3.04
C VAL A 184 5.61 -10.24 3.64
N THR A 185 6.04 -10.11 4.88
CA THR A 185 6.72 -11.18 5.61
C THR A 185 5.70 -12.03 6.33
N VAL A 186 5.56 -13.28 5.92
CA VAL A 186 4.54 -14.22 6.45
C VAL A 186 5.02 -15.01 7.67
N ALA A 187 6.31 -15.01 7.94
CA ALA A 187 6.92 -15.65 9.10
C ALA A 187 8.22 -14.93 9.48
N GLU A 188 8.45 -14.75 10.77
CA GLU A 188 9.69 -14.12 11.27
C GLU A 188 10.95 -14.81 10.74
N GLY A 189 11.94 -14.01 10.34
CA GLY A 189 13.23 -14.50 9.83
C GLY A 189 13.18 -15.10 8.42
N THR A 190 12.06 -14.96 7.71
CA THR A 190 11.95 -15.35 6.29
C THR A 190 12.03 -14.12 5.38
N ASP A 191 12.49 -14.32 4.15
CA ASP A 191 12.49 -13.25 3.15
C ASP A 191 11.04 -12.82 2.85
N PRO A 192 10.77 -11.50 2.68
CA PRO A 192 9.44 -11.02 2.35
C PRO A 192 8.90 -11.63 1.05
N LEU A 193 7.63 -12.03 1.06
CA LEU A 193 6.92 -12.44 -0.15
C LEU A 193 6.55 -11.22 -0.98
N ARG A 194 7.00 -11.20 -2.24
CA ARG A 194 6.64 -10.15 -3.19
C ARG A 194 5.27 -10.44 -3.82
N LEU A 195 4.32 -9.53 -3.58
CA LEU A 195 2.97 -9.59 -4.12
C LEU A 195 2.81 -8.53 -5.21
N ASN A 196 2.55 -8.97 -6.44
CA ASN A 196 2.21 -8.07 -7.54
C ASN A 196 0.68 -7.97 -7.64
N LEU A 197 0.16 -6.83 -7.23
CA LEU A 197 -1.26 -6.53 -7.20
C LEU A 197 -1.64 -5.85 -8.52
N ILE A 198 -2.54 -6.48 -9.27
CA ILE A 198 -3.03 -6.00 -10.57
C ILE A 198 -4.45 -5.49 -10.38
N GLY A 199 -4.76 -4.33 -10.95
CA GLY A 199 -6.07 -3.71 -10.77
C GLY A 199 -6.26 -3.11 -9.38
N ALA A 200 -5.17 -2.81 -8.68
CA ALA A 200 -5.21 -2.23 -7.35
C ALA A 200 -5.93 -0.88 -7.37
N ARG A 201 -6.80 -0.67 -6.38
CA ARG A 201 -7.45 0.61 -6.11
C ARG A 201 -6.96 1.13 -4.77
N ALA A 202 -6.97 2.45 -4.63
CA ALA A 202 -6.59 3.09 -3.38
C ALA A 202 -7.66 4.11 -2.97
N ASP A 203 -8.01 4.04 -1.69
CA ASP A 203 -8.86 5.00 -1.01
C ASP A 203 -8.17 5.39 0.29
N VAL A 204 -7.65 6.62 0.34
CA VAL A 204 -6.75 7.05 1.42
C VAL A 204 -6.95 8.53 1.73
N ARG A 205 -6.95 8.89 3.02
CA ARG A 205 -6.82 10.28 3.45
C ARG A 205 -5.39 10.74 3.30
N VAL A 206 -5.18 11.83 2.60
CA VAL A 206 -3.87 12.42 2.33
C VAL A 206 -3.75 13.72 3.10
N SER A 207 -2.62 13.89 3.78
CA SER A 207 -2.30 15.11 4.51
C SER A 207 -0.81 15.36 4.51
N GLU A 208 -0.43 16.56 4.95
CA GLU A 208 0.95 16.85 5.25
C GLU A 208 1.50 16.05 6.43
N SER A 209 0.68 15.48 7.30
CA SER A 209 1.17 14.67 8.43
C SER A 209 1.38 13.20 8.06
N GLY A 210 0.77 12.72 6.98
CA GLY A 210 0.77 11.30 6.60
C GLY A 210 -0.42 10.95 5.70
N LEU A 211 -0.51 9.67 5.37
CA LEU A 211 -1.67 9.04 4.74
C LEU A 211 -2.33 8.10 5.78
N MET A 212 -3.65 8.00 5.75
CA MET A 212 -4.47 7.21 6.69
C MET A 212 -5.70 6.64 6.00
#